data_AF-A0A3Q8S3G0-F1
#
_entry.id   AF-A0A3Q8S3G0-F1
#
_cell.length_a   1.000
_cell.length_b   1.000
_cell.length_c   1.000
_cell.angle_alpha   90.00
_cell.angle_beta   90.00
_cell.angle_gamma   90.00
#
_symmetry.space_group_name_H-M   'P 1'
#
loop_
_entity.id
_entity.type
_entity.pdbx_description
1 polymer ?
#
loop_
_entity_poly.entity_id
_entity_poly.type
_entity_poly.pdbx_seq_one_letter_code
_entity_poly.pdbx_strand_id
1 'polypeptide(L)'
;MTILMSFAVATSAFADNKAILNNEAKYKADVELIKSKITSVQEDTIVYDSIMNSRINQIQAYEQMCNNSSGQLMAANVIDPKLSCRASLLGGAGVAQLAGWKHTGNLLTHSLQNNPSTITANVGNALSTDVQNSKEMKNIINSFKKKLTSSISYYSENGSVSLTNDKDLYLALNKVSYLIAAEKVGSTWTIYTWVNDTYNFEYWNFSSAHSDFVTIVNNYAAFCQATGAVVPYSINIYFQDTK
;
A
#
# COMPACT_ATOMS: atom_id res chain seq x y z
N MET A 1 -28.80 -39.82 -5.58
CA MET A 1 -28.43 -38.60 -6.34
C MET A 1 -28.68 -37.45 -5.37
N THR A 2 -27.74 -37.11 -4.48
CA THR A 2 -26.82 -35.97 -4.63
C THR A 2 -25.79 -36.01 -3.47
N ILE A 3 -24.80 -36.91 -3.52
CA ILE A 3 -23.64 -36.89 -2.60
C ILE A 3 -22.41 -37.40 -3.37
N LEU A 4 -22.13 -36.81 -4.53
CA LEU A 4 -20.93 -37.10 -5.33
C LEU A 4 -20.28 -35.82 -5.91
N MET A 5 -20.80 -34.63 -5.57
CA MET A 5 -20.21 -33.35 -5.97
C MET A 5 -19.35 -32.66 -4.89
N SER A 6 -19.33 -33.19 -3.66
CA SER A 6 -18.59 -32.59 -2.54
C SER A 6 -17.14 -33.06 -2.39
N PHE A 7 -16.67 -33.99 -3.24
CA PHE A 7 -15.28 -34.47 -3.21
C PHE A 7 -14.33 -33.76 -4.19
N ALA A 8 -14.84 -32.97 -5.13
CA ALA A 8 -14.01 -32.23 -6.09
C ALA A 8 -13.59 -30.83 -5.58
N VAL A 9 -14.27 -30.28 -4.58
CA VAL A 9 -13.98 -28.94 -4.02
C VAL A 9 -12.89 -28.99 -2.93
N ALA A 10 -12.66 -30.18 -2.34
CA ALA A 10 -11.63 -30.36 -1.33
C ALA A 10 -10.21 -30.42 -1.94
N THR A 11 -10.04 -30.80 -3.20
CA THR A 11 -8.71 -30.94 -3.81
C THR A 11 -8.13 -29.65 -4.36
N SER A 12 -8.95 -28.63 -4.66
CA SER A 12 -8.46 -27.30 -5.08
C SER A 12 -8.05 -26.42 -3.88
N ALA A 13 -8.72 -26.57 -2.74
CA ALA A 13 -8.41 -25.81 -1.52
C ALA A 13 -7.07 -26.22 -0.86
N PHE A 14 -6.54 -27.41 -1.15
CA PHE A 14 -5.22 -27.85 -0.70
C PHE A 14 -4.07 -27.43 -1.63
N ALA A 15 -4.36 -27.02 -2.87
CA ALA A 15 -3.35 -26.48 -3.78
C ALA A 15 -2.98 -25.03 -3.43
N ASP A 16 -3.97 -24.23 -3.01
CA ASP A 16 -3.78 -22.83 -2.60
C ASP A 16 -3.01 -22.70 -1.27
N ASN A 17 -3.02 -23.74 -0.44
CA ASN A 17 -2.31 -23.77 0.84
C ASN A 17 -0.79 -24.01 0.68
N LYS A 18 -0.35 -24.51 -0.49
CA LYS A 18 1.09 -24.77 -0.76
C LYS A 18 1.87 -23.49 -1.05
N ALA A 19 1.20 -22.46 -1.60
CA ALA A 19 1.78 -21.12 -1.79
C ALA A 19 1.90 -20.36 -0.46
N ILE A 20 0.98 -20.58 0.48
CA ILE A 20 1.01 -20.03 1.84
C ILE A 20 2.17 -20.68 2.64
N LEU A 21 2.30 -22.01 2.58
CA LEU A 21 3.38 -22.77 3.24
C LEU A 21 4.78 -22.48 2.66
N ASN A 22 4.93 -22.33 1.34
CA ASN A 22 6.22 -21.97 0.72
C ASN A 22 6.67 -20.54 1.07
N ASN A 23 5.73 -19.64 1.37
CA ASN A 23 6.07 -18.30 1.84
C ASN A 23 6.31 -18.24 3.35
N GLU A 24 5.82 -19.21 4.14
CA GLU A 24 5.97 -19.22 5.60
C GLU A 24 7.43 -19.30 6.05
N ALA A 25 8.26 -20.13 5.41
CA ALA A 25 9.69 -20.22 5.71
C ALA A 25 10.45 -18.93 5.33
N LYS A 26 10.02 -18.28 4.25
CA LYS A 26 10.55 -16.99 3.79
C LYS A 26 10.18 -15.85 4.74
N TYR A 27 8.91 -15.82 5.17
CA TYR A 27 8.42 -14.87 6.17
C TYR A 27 9.10 -15.07 7.52
N LYS A 28 9.37 -16.30 7.95
CA LYS A 28 10.13 -16.59 9.18
C LYS A 28 11.58 -16.08 9.10
N ALA A 29 12.26 -16.29 7.98
CA ALA A 29 13.61 -15.76 7.77
C ALA A 29 13.64 -14.22 7.73
N ASP A 30 12.65 -13.60 7.09
CA ASP A 30 12.50 -12.14 7.05
C ASP A 30 12.19 -11.58 8.45
N VAL A 31 11.39 -12.27 9.26
CA VAL A 31 11.12 -11.90 10.67
C VAL A 31 12.38 -11.93 11.53
N GLU A 32 13.24 -12.94 11.38
CA GLU A 32 14.52 -13.00 12.11
C GLU A 32 15.50 -11.89 11.67
N LEU A 33 15.53 -11.57 10.38
CA LEU A 33 16.31 -10.44 9.85
C LEU A 33 15.78 -9.09 10.34
N ILE A 34 14.46 -8.95 10.46
CA ILE A 34 13.79 -7.78 11.04
C ILE A 34 14.20 -7.62 12.50
N LYS A 35 14.15 -8.70 13.29
CA LYS A 35 14.59 -8.69 14.71
C LYS A 35 16.04 -8.23 14.83
N SER A 36 16.95 -8.77 14.01
CA SER A 36 18.38 -8.42 14.09
C SER A 36 18.67 -6.96 13.71
N LYS A 37 17.94 -6.41 12.73
CA LYS A 37 18.12 -5.01 12.30
C LYS A 37 17.50 -4.02 13.29
N ILE A 38 16.40 -4.38 13.97
CA ILE A 38 15.78 -3.55 15.02
C ILE A 38 16.70 -3.39 16.24
N THR A 39 17.46 -4.42 16.62
CA THR A 39 18.46 -4.32 17.71
C THR A 39 19.52 -3.25 17.45
N SER A 40 19.75 -2.86 16.18
CA SER A 40 20.71 -1.81 15.81
C SER A 40 20.12 -0.40 15.73
N VAL A 41 18.80 -0.22 15.88
CA VAL A 41 18.09 1.08 15.75
C VAL A 41 17.64 1.60 17.13
N GLN A 42 18.22 1.12 18.23
CA GLN A 42 17.86 1.46 19.62
C GLN A 42 18.30 2.87 20.09
N GLU A 43 18.02 3.92 19.32
CA GLU A 43 17.90 5.26 19.89
C GLU A 43 16.60 5.89 19.38
N ASP A 44 15.71 6.15 20.35
CA ASP A 44 14.35 6.66 20.27
C ASP A 44 13.26 5.71 19.74
N THR A 45 12.48 5.09 20.64
CA THR A 45 11.01 5.26 20.76
C THR A 45 10.40 4.22 21.73
N ILE A 46 10.11 4.62 22.97
CA ILE A 46 9.48 3.80 24.03
C ILE A 46 8.10 3.23 23.64
N VAL A 47 7.41 3.84 22.66
CA VAL A 47 6.11 3.39 22.14
C VAL A 47 6.27 2.23 21.15
N TYR A 48 7.39 2.16 20.42
CA TYR A 48 7.68 1.08 19.49
C TYR A 48 7.93 -0.23 20.24
N ASP A 49 8.68 -0.18 21.34
CA ASP A 49 8.99 -1.35 22.17
C ASP A 49 7.75 -1.99 22.81
N SER A 50 6.75 -1.22 23.26
CA SER A 50 5.55 -1.80 23.88
C SER A 50 4.65 -2.50 22.85
N ILE A 51 4.53 -1.92 21.64
CA ILE A 51 3.77 -2.49 20.53
C ILE A 51 4.49 -3.73 19.98
N MET A 52 5.83 -3.70 19.90
CA MET A 52 6.63 -4.81 19.38
C MET A 52 6.77 -5.97 20.37
N ASN A 53 6.91 -5.70 21.67
CA ASN A 53 6.91 -6.75 22.70
C ASN A 53 5.54 -7.45 22.79
N SER A 54 4.44 -6.71 22.62
CA SER A 54 3.10 -7.31 22.49
C SER A 54 3.00 -8.26 21.28
N ARG A 55 3.64 -7.91 20.16
CA ARG A 55 3.66 -8.73 18.93
C ARG A 55 4.56 -9.96 19.03
N ILE A 56 5.72 -9.87 19.68
CA ILE A 56 6.61 -11.02 19.94
C ILE A 56 5.90 -12.07 20.79
N ASN A 57 5.19 -11.64 21.84
CA ASN A 57 4.41 -12.53 22.70
C ASN A 57 3.25 -13.21 21.93
N GLN A 58 2.63 -12.52 20.97
CA GLN A 58 1.56 -13.08 20.13
C GLN A 58 2.06 -14.10 19.11
N ILE A 59 3.24 -13.88 18.51
CA ILE A 59 3.87 -14.84 17.59
C ILE A 59 4.27 -16.11 18.35
N GLN A 60 4.85 -15.97 19.55
CA GLN A 60 5.19 -17.10 20.42
C GLN A 60 3.95 -17.90 20.85
N ALA A 61 2.82 -17.23 21.11
CA ALA A 61 1.55 -17.90 21.40
C ALA A 61 1.03 -18.70 20.19
N TYR A 62 1.17 -18.17 18.97
CA TYR A 62 0.76 -18.85 17.75
C TYR A 62 1.63 -20.09 17.46
N GLU A 63 2.95 -20.00 17.69
CA GLU A 63 3.88 -21.13 17.59
C GLU A 63 3.55 -22.23 18.60
N GLN A 64 3.16 -21.87 19.84
CA GLN A 64 2.69 -22.83 20.85
C GLN A 64 1.39 -23.52 20.45
N MET A 65 0.47 -22.83 19.78
CA MET A 65 -0.78 -23.41 19.28
C MET A 65 -0.57 -24.39 18.13
N CYS A 66 0.36 -24.12 17.21
CA CYS A 66 0.72 -25.05 16.13
C CYS A 66 1.38 -26.34 16.66
N ASN A 67 2.14 -26.23 17.76
CA ASN A 67 2.84 -27.37 18.36
C ASN A 67 1.96 -28.26 19.25
N ASN A 68 0.82 -27.75 19.75
CA ASN A 68 -0.10 -28.49 20.63
C ASN A 68 -1.22 -29.23 19.88
N SER A 69 -0.94 -29.73 18.67
CA SER A 69 -1.89 -30.54 17.90
C SER A 69 -2.05 -31.94 18.51
N SER A 70 -2.76 -31.98 19.64
CA SER A 70 -3.38 -33.15 20.26
C SER A 70 -4.65 -32.70 20.97
N GLY A 71 -5.72 -32.53 20.20
CA GLY A 71 -7.12 -32.66 20.63
C GLY A 71 -7.61 -31.87 21.85
N GLN A 72 -8.47 -30.88 21.55
CA GLN A 72 -9.50 -30.27 22.41
C GLN A 72 -9.10 -29.08 23.31
N LEU A 73 -9.87 -27.99 23.13
CA LEU A 73 -9.92 -26.72 23.88
C LEU A 73 -8.69 -25.82 23.61
N MET A 74 -8.81 -24.71 22.85
CA MET A 74 -9.36 -23.43 23.32
C MET A 74 -9.96 -22.62 22.15
N ALA A 75 -11.27 -22.65 21.97
CA ALA A 75 -11.99 -21.80 21.03
C ALA A 75 -12.25 -20.36 21.55
N ALA A 76 -11.41 -19.84 22.45
CA ALA A 76 -11.71 -18.60 23.19
C ALA A 76 -10.63 -17.49 23.13
N ASN A 77 -9.50 -17.69 22.44
CA ASN A 77 -8.46 -16.65 22.32
C ASN A 77 -7.74 -16.66 20.94
N VAL A 78 -8.40 -17.15 19.88
CA VAL A 78 -7.88 -16.94 18.53
C VAL A 78 -8.11 -15.48 18.18
N ILE A 79 -7.10 -14.63 18.39
CA ILE A 79 -7.15 -13.25 17.94
C ILE A 79 -7.26 -13.29 16.41
N ASP A 80 -8.33 -12.70 15.87
CA ASP A 80 -8.55 -12.60 14.43
C ASP A 80 -7.34 -11.89 13.76
N PRO A 81 -6.55 -12.58 12.91
CA PRO A 81 -5.39 -11.98 12.25
C PRO A 81 -5.73 -10.71 11.47
N LYS A 82 -6.95 -10.63 10.93
CA LYS A 82 -7.46 -9.46 10.24
C LYS A 82 -7.60 -8.27 11.20
N LEU A 83 -8.15 -8.50 12.39
CA LEU A 83 -8.35 -7.46 13.41
C LEU A 83 -7.01 -6.96 13.97
N SER A 84 -6.05 -7.87 14.23
CA SER A 84 -4.70 -7.51 14.66
C SER A 84 -3.96 -6.66 13.63
N CYS A 85 -4.02 -7.05 12.35
CA CYS A 85 -3.45 -6.28 11.24
C CYS A 85 -4.08 -4.89 11.10
N ARG A 86 -5.40 -4.76 11.32
CA ARG A 86 -6.04 -3.44 11.30
C ARG A 86 -5.58 -2.56 12.45
N ALA A 87 -5.55 -3.09 13.67
CA ALA A 87 -5.11 -2.33 14.84
C ALA A 87 -3.67 -1.83 14.68
N SER A 88 -2.76 -2.70 14.21
CA SER A 88 -1.36 -2.34 13.99
C SER A 88 -1.17 -1.27 12.91
N LEU A 89 -1.86 -1.41 11.77
CA LEU A 89 -1.75 -0.49 10.65
C LEU A 89 -2.47 0.84 10.92
N LEU A 90 -3.57 0.84 11.69
CA LEU A 90 -4.19 2.08 12.18
C LEU A 90 -3.23 2.87 13.08
N GLY A 91 -2.53 2.19 13.98
CA GLY A 91 -1.48 2.81 14.80
C GLY A 91 -0.36 3.41 13.94
N GLY A 92 0.12 2.65 12.95
CA GLY A 92 1.11 3.12 11.98
C GLY A 92 0.64 4.32 11.16
N ALA A 93 -0.62 4.31 10.71
CA ALA A 93 -1.24 5.42 10.01
C ALA A 93 -1.32 6.69 10.87
N GLY A 94 -1.65 6.55 12.16
CA GLY A 94 -1.64 7.66 13.11
C GLY A 94 -0.25 8.26 13.30
N VAL A 95 0.78 7.42 13.47
CA VAL A 95 2.18 7.87 13.56
C VAL A 95 2.63 8.58 12.28
N ALA A 96 2.26 8.06 11.10
CA ALA A 96 2.56 8.70 9.82
C ALA A 96 1.97 10.11 9.75
N GLN A 97 0.71 10.28 10.13
CA GLN A 97 0.06 11.61 10.17
C GLN A 97 0.76 12.57 11.13
N LEU A 98 1.14 12.11 12.33
CA LEU A 98 1.88 12.90 13.32
C LEU A 98 3.29 13.28 12.83
N ALA A 99 3.93 12.43 12.02
CA ALA A 99 5.21 12.68 11.37
C ALA A 99 5.09 13.60 10.13
N GLY A 100 3.88 14.07 9.81
CA GLY A 100 3.63 14.95 8.66
C GLY A 100 3.33 14.22 7.35
N TRP A 101 3.25 12.89 7.34
CA TRP A 101 2.91 12.07 6.17
C TRP A 101 1.41 11.81 6.11
N LYS A 102 0.67 12.88 5.82
CA LYS A 102 -0.79 12.92 5.89
C LYS A 102 -1.42 12.01 4.85
N HIS A 103 -0.93 12.00 3.62
CA HIS A 103 -1.51 11.17 2.56
C HIS A 103 -1.29 9.69 2.85
N THR A 104 -0.08 9.32 3.27
CA THR A 104 0.29 7.95 3.66
C THR A 104 -0.67 7.43 4.73
N GLY A 105 -0.85 8.19 5.81
CA GLY A 105 -1.73 7.77 6.90
C GLY A 105 -3.21 7.75 6.52
N ASN A 106 -3.69 8.74 5.76
CA ASN A 106 -5.10 8.81 5.36
C ASN A 106 -5.49 7.68 4.39
N LEU A 107 -4.66 7.43 3.37
CA LEU A 107 -4.91 6.36 2.40
C LEU A 107 -4.83 4.98 3.06
N LEU A 108 -3.84 4.76 3.93
CA LEU A 108 -3.77 3.53 4.70
C LEU A 108 -5.02 3.34 5.58
N THR A 109 -5.43 4.37 6.32
CA THR A 109 -6.63 4.32 7.17
C THR A 109 -7.88 3.97 6.36
N HIS A 110 -8.01 4.53 5.15
CA HIS A 110 -9.11 4.23 4.24
C HIS A 110 -9.09 2.76 3.81
N SER A 111 -7.93 2.22 3.42
CA SER A 111 -7.77 0.81 3.03
C SER A 111 -8.18 -0.19 4.12
N LEU A 112 -8.10 0.20 5.40
CA LEU A 112 -8.42 -0.67 6.53
C LEU A 112 -9.94 -0.85 6.76
N GLN A 113 -10.78 -0.18 5.97
CA GLN A 113 -12.22 -0.40 5.96
C GLN A 113 -12.57 -1.78 5.35
N ASN A 114 -13.79 -2.27 5.57
CA ASN A 114 -14.24 -3.54 4.98
C ASN A 114 -14.48 -3.44 3.46
N ASN A 115 -14.90 -2.27 2.99
CA ASN A 115 -15.22 -2.03 1.59
C ASN A 115 -14.89 -0.56 1.26
N PRO A 116 -13.60 -0.19 1.20
CA PRO A 116 -13.18 1.16 0.88
C PRO A 116 -13.70 1.55 -0.51
N SER A 117 -14.34 2.71 -0.59
CA SER A 117 -14.72 3.29 -1.88
C SER A 117 -13.49 3.84 -2.62
N THR A 118 -13.63 4.06 -3.92
CA THR A 118 -12.66 4.87 -4.67
C THR A 118 -12.48 6.24 -4.02
N ILE A 119 -11.23 6.71 -3.92
CA ILE A 119 -10.92 8.09 -3.55
C ILE A 119 -10.78 8.91 -4.82
N THR A 120 -11.50 10.03 -4.89
CA THR A 120 -11.40 11.01 -5.98
C THR A 120 -10.92 12.35 -5.43
N ALA A 121 -9.68 12.71 -5.74
CA ALA A 121 -9.09 14.00 -5.40
C ALA A 121 -9.24 14.96 -6.58
N ASN A 122 -10.24 15.84 -6.53
CA ASN A 122 -10.50 16.84 -7.54
C ASN A 122 -9.53 18.04 -7.44
N VAL A 123 -9.60 18.93 -8.44
CA VAL A 123 -8.80 20.16 -8.51
C VAL A 123 -8.90 20.94 -7.20
N GLY A 124 -7.76 21.34 -6.65
CA GLY A 124 -7.68 22.09 -5.39
C GLY A 124 -7.75 21.24 -4.12
N ASN A 125 -8.02 19.93 -4.22
CA ASN A 125 -7.82 19.01 -3.09
C ASN A 125 -6.34 18.96 -2.69
N ALA A 126 -6.03 18.75 -1.41
CA ALA A 126 -4.65 18.66 -0.91
C ALA A 126 -3.82 17.60 -1.64
N LEU A 127 -4.33 16.37 -1.78
CA LEU A 127 -3.64 15.29 -2.50
C LEU A 127 -3.40 15.66 -3.97
N SER A 128 -4.42 16.24 -4.61
CA SER A 128 -4.29 16.71 -5.99
C SER A 128 -3.25 17.83 -6.13
N THR A 129 -3.23 18.75 -5.19
CA THR A 129 -2.32 19.90 -5.18
C THR A 129 -0.88 19.43 -4.96
N ASP A 130 -0.67 18.48 -4.04
CA ASP A 130 0.65 17.96 -3.71
C ASP A 130 1.20 17.11 -4.86
N VAL A 131 0.36 16.25 -5.47
CA VAL A 131 0.76 15.49 -6.67
C VAL A 131 1.09 16.43 -7.83
N GLN A 132 0.24 17.44 -8.10
CA GLN A 132 0.53 18.45 -9.13
C GLN A 132 1.85 19.18 -8.86
N ASN A 133 2.15 19.46 -7.59
CA ASN A 133 3.33 20.19 -7.19
C ASN A 133 4.59 19.34 -7.03
N SER A 134 4.47 18.02 -7.08
CA SER A 134 5.61 17.10 -7.05
C SER A 134 6.59 17.40 -8.20
N LYS A 135 7.88 17.18 -7.95
CA LYS A 135 8.94 17.46 -8.92
C LYS A 135 8.74 16.65 -10.20
N GLU A 136 8.37 15.39 -10.06
CA GLU A 136 8.15 14.47 -11.15
C GLU A 136 6.97 14.90 -12.03
N MET A 137 5.84 15.26 -11.43
CA MET A 137 4.67 15.71 -12.19
C MET A 137 4.91 17.07 -12.85
N LYS A 138 5.58 18.01 -12.17
CA LYS A 138 6.02 19.28 -12.78
C LYS A 138 6.88 19.06 -14.02
N ASN A 139 7.80 18.08 -13.97
CA ASN A 139 8.64 17.75 -15.12
C ASN A 139 7.82 17.19 -16.30
N ILE A 140 6.82 16.35 -16.01
CA ILE A 140 5.89 15.83 -17.01
C ILE A 140 5.10 16.98 -17.65
N ILE A 141 4.45 17.82 -16.83
CA ILE A 141 3.66 18.96 -17.31
C ILE A 141 4.51 19.92 -18.14
N ASN A 142 5.72 20.26 -17.68
CA ASN A 142 6.61 21.15 -18.42
C ASN A 142 7.07 20.56 -19.75
N SER A 143 7.31 19.24 -19.80
CA SER A 143 7.66 18.55 -21.04
C SER A 143 6.48 18.48 -22.00
N PHE A 144 5.28 18.26 -21.48
CA PHE A 144 4.03 18.28 -22.22
C PHE A 144 3.76 19.66 -22.81
N LYS A 145 3.89 20.74 -22.02
CA LYS A 145 3.74 22.14 -22.46
C LYS A 145 4.63 22.47 -23.66
N LYS A 146 5.85 21.92 -23.76
CA LYS A 146 6.74 22.15 -24.91
C LYS A 146 6.21 21.57 -26.23
N LYS A 147 5.35 20.55 -26.17
CA LYS A 147 4.74 19.90 -27.34
C LYS A 147 3.50 20.64 -27.87
N LEU A 148 2.94 21.55 -27.07
CA LEU A 148 1.77 22.36 -27.45
C LEU A 148 2.18 23.50 -28.39
N THR A 149 2.15 23.27 -29.70
CA THR A 149 2.50 24.26 -30.74
C THR A 149 1.28 25.06 -31.23
N SER A 150 1.50 26.11 -32.01
CA SER A 150 0.40 26.92 -32.57
C SER A 150 -0.43 26.19 -33.63
N SER A 151 0.12 25.15 -34.27
CA SER A 151 -0.48 24.42 -35.39
C SER A 151 -1.49 23.35 -34.98
N ILE A 152 -1.61 23.07 -33.69
CA ILE A 152 -2.53 22.07 -33.14
C ILE A 152 -3.53 22.73 -32.19
N SER A 153 -4.71 22.13 -32.04
CA SER A 153 -5.77 22.56 -31.13
C SER A 153 -6.07 21.57 -30.02
N TYR A 154 -5.53 20.36 -30.12
CA TYR A 154 -5.64 19.30 -29.12
C TYR A 154 -4.36 18.44 -29.13
N TYR A 155 -3.94 17.99 -27.96
CA TYR A 155 -2.88 16.99 -27.80
C TYR A 155 -3.10 16.20 -26.51
N SER A 156 -2.77 14.91 -26.53
CA SER A 156 -2.80 14.09 -25.32
C SER A 156 -1.72 13.01 -25.35
N GLU A 157 -1.28 12.62 -24.16
CA GLU A 157 -0.40 11.48 -23.96
C GLU A 157 -0.64 10.85 -22.58
N ASN A 158 -0.21 9.60 -22.44
CA ASN A 158 -0.28 8.88 -21.19
C ASN A 158 1.10 8.32 -20.82
N GLY A 159 1.23 7.89 -19.57
CA GLY A 159 2.46 7.31 -19.07
C GLY A 159 2.34 6.87 -17.62
N SER A 160 3.49 6.63 -17.01
CA SER A 160 3.59 6.33 -15.59
C SER A 160 4.81 7.01 -14.99
N VAL A 161 4.76 7.31 -13.69
CA VAL A 161 5.85 7.97 -12.98
C VAL A 161 5.90 7.54 -11.53
N SER A 162 7.11 7.36 -11.01
CA SER A 162 7.34 7.13 -9.57
C SER A 162 7.54 8.46 -8.85
N LEU A 163 6.72 8.73 -7.83
CA LEU A 163 6.76 9.93 -6.99
C LEU A 163 7.76 9.74 -5.86
N THR A 164 9.06 9.77 -6.18
CA THR A 164 10.15 9.41 -5.25
C THR A 164 10.74 10.58 -4.47
N ASN A 165 10.53 11.83 -4.92
CA ASN A 165 11.14 13.01 -4.29
C ASN A 165 10.40 13.48 -3.03
N ASP A 166 9.12 13.18 -2.90
CA ASP A 166 8.32 13.48 -1.70
C ASP A 166 8.04 12.19 -0.93
N LYS A 167 8.48 12.12 0.33
CA LYS A 167 8.39 10.89 1.12
C LYS A 167 6.94 10.51 1.43
N ASP A 168 6.04 11.48 1.61
CA ASP A 168 4.63 11.20 1.86
C ASP A 168 3.98 10.64 0.59
N LEU A 169 4.18 11.31 -0.57
CA LEU A 169 3.65 10.80 -1.84
C LEU A 169 4.27 9.46 -2.26
N TYR A 170 5.56 9.24 -1.95
CA TYR A 170 6.25 7.99 -2.22
C TYR A 170 5.63 6.82 -1.46
N LEU A 171 5.36 6.99 -0.17
CA LEU A 171 4.76 5.95 0.66
C LEU A 171 3.24 5.81 0.40
N ALA A 172 2.58 6.88 -0.04
CA ALA A 172 1.16 6.94 -0.31
C ALA A 172 0.76 6.33 -1.68
N LEU A 173 1.54 6.59 -2.72
CA LEU A 173 1.18 6.27 -4.11
C LEU A 173 2.30 5.54 -4.87
N ASN A 174 3.56 5.74 -4.47
CA ASN A 174 4.76 5.21 -5.11
C ASN A 174 4.81 5.45 -6.64
N LYS A 175 4.21 4.57 -7.45
CA LYS A 175 4.20 4.66 -8.91
C LYS A 175 2.77 4.79 -9.44
N VAL A 176 2.48 5.93 -10.05
CA VAL A 176 1.16 6.25 -10.59
C VAL A 176 1.14 6.20 -12.11
N SER A 177 -0.04 5.93 -12.67
CA SER A 177 -0.32 6.14 -14.10
C SER A 177 -0.91 7.52 -14.32
N TYR A 178 -0.68 8.13 -15.48
CA TYR A 178 -1.29 9.41 -15.83
C TYR A 178 -1.77 9.47 -17.28
N LEU A 179 -2.79 10.28 -17.50
CA LEU A 179 -3.24 10.79 -18.78
C LEU A 179 -3.21 12.31 -18.69
N ILE A 180 -2.50 12.95 -19.61
CA ILE A 180 -2.46 14.41 -19.74
C ILE A 180 -2.98 14.79 -21.11
N ALA A 181 -3.93 15.71 -21.16
CA ALA A 181 -4.50 16.23 -22.39
C ALA A 181 -4.60 17.75 -22.32
N ALA A 182 -4.61 18.39 -23.48
CA ALA A 182 -4.88 19.81 -23.56
C ALA A 182 -5.70 20.16 -24.78
N GLU A 183 -6.51 21.19 -24.63
CA GLU A 183 -7.25 21.81 -25.71
C GLU A 183 -6.96 23.30 -25.76
N LYS A 184 -7.02 23.86 -26.97
CA LYS A 184 -6.78 25.28 -27.22
C LYS A 184 -8.10 25.98 -27.49
N VAL A 185 -8.44 26.93 -26.63
CA VAL A 185 -9.59 27.82 -26.82
C VAL A 185 -9.07 29.24 -27.06
N GLY A 186 -9.21 29.73 -28.29
CA GLY A 186 -8.59 30.98 -28.71
C GLY A 186 -7.06 30.88 -28.73
N SER A 187 -6.38 31.70 -27.92
CA SER A 187 -4.93 31.71 -27.79
C SER A 187 -4.40 30.91 -26.60
N THR A 188 -5.27 30.44 -25.71
CA THR A 188 -4.90 29.84 -24.42
C THR A 188 -5.07 28.32 -24.47
N TRP A 189 -4.11 27.61 -23.89
CA TRP A 189 -4.21 26.17 -23.66
C TRP A 189 -4.71 25.89 -22.25
N THR A 190 -5.73 25.05 -22.15
CA THR A 190 -6.11 24.42 -20.87
C THR A 190 -5.61 22.99 -20.87
N ILE A 191 -4.91 22.61 -19.81
CA ILE A 191 -4.26 21.31 -19.64
C ILE A 191 -4.99 20.58 -18.51
N TYR A 192 -5.42 19.36 -18.80
CA TYR A 192 -6.11 18.46 -17.88
C TYR A 192 -5.20 17.28 -17.61
N THR A 193 -5.00 16.95 -16.34
CA THR A 193 -4.23 15.77 -15.95
C THR A 193 -5.06 14.88 -15.04
N TRP A 194 -5.18 13.63 -15.44
CA TRP A 194 -5.76 12.53 -14.69
C TRP A 194 -4.62 11.62 -14.23
N VAL A 195 -4.53 11.39 -12.93
CA VAL A 195 -3.58 10.44 -12.34
C VAL A 195 -4.39 9.33 -11.68
N ASN A 196 -4.05 8.08 -11.98
CA ASN A 196 -4.72 6.91 -11.43
C ASN A 196 -3.70 6.01 -10.74
N ASP A 197 -4.10 5.51 -9.58
CA ASP A 197 -3.36 4.54 -8.80
C ASP A 197 -4.30 3.47 -8.22
N THR A 198 -3.75 2.30 -7.93
CA THR A 198 -4.44 1.29 -7.12
C THR A 198 -3.67 1.16 -5.82
N TYR A 199 -4.29 1.55 -4.72
CA TYR A 199 -3.66 1.42 -3.41
C TYR A 199 -3.65 -0.05 -3.01
N ASN A 200 -2.55 -0.73 -3.29
CA ASN A 200 -2.32 -2.13 -2.96
C ASN A 200 -0.87 -2.35 -2.52
N PHE A 201 -0.64 -3.48 -1.87
CA PHE A 201 0.69 -3.90 -1.45
C PHE A 201 1.04 -5.23 -2.09
N GLU A 202 2.27 -5.31 -2.58
CA GLU A 202 2.85 -6.50 -3.18
C GLU A 202 4.13 -6.86 -2.42
N TYR A 203 4.42 -8.14 -2.27
CA TYR A 203 5.67 -8.55 -1.62
C TYR A 203 6.88 -8.07 -2.43
N TRP A 204 7.81 -7.39 -1.77
CA TRP A 204 9.07 -6.93 -2.34
C TRP A 204 10.24 -7.74 -1.81
N ASN A 205 11.15 -8.11 -2.71
CA ASN A 205 12.41 -8.71 -2.30
C ASN A 205 13.38 -7.62 -1.81
N PHE A 206 14.03 -7.85 -0.68
CA PHE A 206 15.04 -6.95 -0.10
C PHE A 206 16.19 -6.64 -1.06
N SER A 207 16.56 -7.57 -1.95
CA SER A 207 17.62 -7.33 -2.94
C SER A 207 17.25 -6.33 -4.04
N SER A 208 15.97 -5.97 -4.17
CA SER A 208 15.44 -5.10 -5.23
C SER A 208 14.88 -3.76 -4.73
N ALA A 209 14.94 -3.51 -3.42
CA ALA A 209 14.22 -2.41 -2.80
C ALA A 209 15.14 -1.24 -2.38
N HIS A 210 14.58 -0.04 -2.40
CA HIS A 210 15.31 1.22 -2.16
C HIS A 210 15.64 1.45 -0.67
N SER A 211 14.98 0.74 0.24
CA SER A 211 15.20 0.85 1.68
C SER A 211 14.71 -0.41 2.39
N ASP A 212 15.54 -0.98 3.26
CA ASP A 212 15.17 -2.15 4.08
C ASP A 212 13.94 -1.87 4.94
N PHE A 213 13.87 -0.70 5.58
CA PHE A 213 12.72 -0.34 6.42
C PHE A 213 11.43 -0.23 5.61
N VAL A 214 11.46 0.43 4.45
CA VAL A 214 10.29 0.54 3.57
C VAL A 214 9.84 -0.84 3.09
N THR A 215 10.79 -1.72 2.78
CA THR A 215 10.52 -3.11 2.38
C THR A 215 9.81 -3.89 3.47
N ILE A 216 10.26 -3.75 4.72
CA ILE A 216 9.65 -4.41 5.88
C ILE A 216 8.20 -3.96 6.04
N VAL A 217 7.97 -2.64 6.04
CA VAL A 217 6.62 -2.08 6.21
C VAL A 217 5.70 -2.49 5.05
N ASN A 218 6.19 -2.42 3.82
CA ASN A 218 5.45 -2.86 2.64
C ASN A 218 5.10 -4.34 2.69
N ASN A 219 6.06 -5.21 3.05
CA ASN A 219 5.82 -6.65 3.14
C ASN A 219 4.87 -7.00 4.29
N TYR A 220 4.91 -6.26 5.40
CA TYR A 220 3.93 -6.39 6.47
C TYR A 220 2.52 -5.98 6.01
N ALA A 221 2.40 -4.89 5.24
CA ALA A 221 1.14 -4.47 4.65
C ALA A 221 0.63 -5.47 3.61
N ALA A 222 1.51 -6.08 2.80
CA ALA A 222 1.16 -7.16 1.87
C ALA A 222 0.66 -8.42 2.60
N PHE A 223 1.28 -8.79 3.72
CA PHE A 223 0.76 -9.84 4.59
C PHE A 223 -0.65 -9.49 5.12
N CYS A 224 -0.85 -8.28 5.61
CA CYS A 224 -2.16 -7.82 6.08
C CYS A 224 -3.20 -7.68 4.96
N GLN A 225 -2.78 -7.47 3.72
CA GLN A 225 -3.67 -7.54 2.56
C GLN A 225 -4.11 -8.98 2.30
N ALA A 226 -3.21 -9.96 2.43
CA ALA A 226 -3.54 -11.37 2.29
C ALA A 226 -4.53 -11.88 3.37
N THR A 227 -4.55 -11.26 4.56
CA THR A 227 -5.57 -11.55 5.60
C THR A 227 -6.90 -10.82 5.38
N GLY A 228 -6.98 -9.94 4.37
CA GLY A 228 -8.15 -9.09 4.12
C GLY A 228 -8.30 -7.93 5.10
N ALA A 229 -7.25 -7.59 5.86
CA ALA A 229 -7.23 -6.43 6.75
C ALA A 229 -7.05 -5.12 5.98
N VAL A 230 -6.15 -5.14 5.00
CA VAL A 230 -5.94 -4.11 3.99
C VAL A 230 -6.74 -4.50 2.77
N VAL A 231 -7.61 -3.62 2.31
CA VAL A 231 -8.44 -3.86 1.12
C VAL A 231 -7.99 -2.91 0.01
N PRO A 232 -7.54 -3.43 -1.15
CA PRO A 232 -7.17 -2.60 -2.28
C PRO A 232 -8.32 -1.72 -2.77
N TYR A 233 -8.01 -0.49 -3.18
CA TYR A 233 -9.00 0.42 -3.77
C TYR A 233 -8.36 1.38 -4.77
N SER A 234 -9.18 1.97 -5.65
CA SER A 234 -8.69 2.91 -6.66
C SER A 234 -8.56 4.33 -6.12
N ILE A 235 -7.54 5.05 -6.57
CA ILE A 235 -7.33 6.47 -6.32
C ILE A 235 -7.30 7.19 -7.66
N ASN A 236 -8.17 8.18 -7.81
CA ASN A 236 -8.22 9.03 -8.99
C ASN A 236 -7.92 10.47 -8.57
N ILE A 237 -7.00 11.13 -9.27
CA ILE A 237 -6.52 12.47 -8.93
C ILE A 237 -6.59 13.35 -10.18
N TYR A 238 -7.15 14.55 -10.03
CA TYR A 238 -7.47 15.44 -11.13
C TYR A 238 -6.97 16.85 -10.86
N PHE A 239 -6.09 17.37 -11.72
CA PHE A 239 -5.66 18.77 -11.65
C PHE A 239 -5.58 19.41 -13.05
N GLN A 240 -5.56 20.73 -13.06
CA GLN A 240 -5.51 21.55 -14.27
C GLN A 240 -4.34 22.53 -14.23
N ASP A 241 -3.85 22.88 -15.40
CA ASP A 241 -2.82 23.89 -15.63
C ASP A 241 -3.11 24.63 -16.95
N THR A 242 -2.37 25.69 -17.24
CA THR A 242 -2.51 26.49 -18.46
C THR A 242 -1.18 26.74 -19.15
N LYS A 243 -1.24 27.08 -20.44
CA LYS A 243 -0.10 27.59 -21.22
C LYS A 243 -0.57 28.73 -22.13
#